data_AF-A0AAD6RP08-F1
#
_entry.id   AF-A0AAD6RP08-F1
#
_cell.length_a   1.000
_cell.length_b   1.000
_cell.length_c   1.000
_cell.angle_alpha   90.00
_cell.angle_beta   90.00
_cell.angle_gamma   90.00
#
_symmetry.space_group_name_H-M   'P 1'
#
loop_
_entity.id
_entity.type
_entity.pdbx_description
1 polymer ?
#
loop_
_entity_poly.entity_id
_entity_poly.type
_entity_poly.pdbx_seq_one_letter_code
_entity_poly.pdbx_strand_id
1 'polypeptide(L)'
;MANLKCTQYGKVDLDYVLGIGGFDLERIESAVNDEDRKEDHASHDHNDNHSHNHAHDHDHHHHHGEHDHKHDHHDGHHSHDHTHDPGVSSVSIVCEGSLDLEKANFWLGTLLMEHSEDIYRMKGLLSVQGMNERFVFQGVHDIFEGSPDRLWGPEEPRMNKIVFIGKNLDAQELKKGFKACLL
;
A
#
# COMPACT_ATOMS: atom_id res chain seq x y z
N MET A 1 -2.62 21.55 -21.67
CA MET A 1 -1.81 20.37 -22.08
C MET A 1 -1.12 19.85 -20.82
N ALA A 2 -1.31 18.59 -20.47
CA ALA A 2 -0.67 18.01 -19.28
C ALA A 2 0.81 17.75 -19.55
N ASN A 3 1.70 18.25 -18.67
CA ASN A 3 3.13 17.98 -18.75
C ASN A 3 3.42 16.60 -18.19
N LEU A 4 3.76 15.65 -19.07
CA LEU A 4 4.15 14.29 -18.69
C LEU A 4 5.66 14.22 -18.44
N LYS A 5 6.08 13.69 -17.30
CA LYS A 5 7.50 13.51 -16.93
C LYS A 5 7.79 12.03 -16.69
N CYS A 6 8.63 11.44 -17.55
CA CYS A 6 9.11 10.06 -17.38
C CYS A 6 10.14 9.98 -16.25
N THR A 7 10.06 8.95 -15.40
CA THR A 7 10.97 8.73 -14.26
C THR A 7 11.45 7.28 -14.24
N GLN A 8 12.59 7.03 -13.61
CA GLN A 8 13.10 5.69 -13.35
C GLN A 8 13.21 5.48 -11.83
N TYR A 9 12.65 4.37 -11.35
CA TYR A 9 12.64 4.01 -9.93
C TYR A 9 12.10 5.10 -8.99
N GLY A 10 11.12 5.88 -9.45
CA GLY A 10 10.50 6.94 -8.64
C GLY A 10 11.38 8.16 -8.38
N LYS A 11 12.54 8.28 -9.05
CA LYS A 11 13.38 9.47 -8.94
C LYS A 11 12.72 10.63 -9.71
N VAL A 12 12.05 11.48 -8.96
CA VAL A 12 11.37 12.68 -9.44
C VAL A 12 11.64 13.83 -8.49
N ASP A 13 11.59 15.04 -9.04
CA ASP A 13 11.64 16.26 -8.24
C ASP A 13 10.40 16.33 -7.34
N LEU A 14 10.62 16.44 -6.03
CA LEU A 14 9.55 16.54 -5.03
C LEU A 14 8.71 17.79 -5.21
N ASP A 15 9.30 18.91 -5.64
CA ASP A 15 8.56 20.16 -5.87
C ASP A 15 7.62 20.02 -7.07
N TYR A 16 7.99 19.22 -8.07
CA TYR A 16 7.09 18.89 -9.17
C TYR A 16 5.89 18.03 -8.73
N VAL A 17 6.04 17.21 -7.69
CA VAL A 17 4.97 16.32 -7.20
C VAL A 17 4.10 17.01 -6.15
N LEU A 18 4.71 17.66 -5.16
CA LEU A 18 4.05 18.29 -4.02
C LEU A 18 3.61 19.73 -4.31
N GLY A 19 4.33 20.44 -5.19
CA GLY A 19 4.06 21.84 -5.55
C GLY A 19 2.90 22.04 -6.54
N ILE A 20 2.11 20.99 -6.83
CA ILE A 20 0.93 21.08 -7.71
C ILE A 20 -0.24 21.78 -6.98
N GLY A 21 -0.16 21.97 -5.65
CA GLY A 21 -1.25 22.57 -4.86
C GLY A 21 -2.50 21.70 -4.80
N GLY A 22 -2.38 20.40 -5.11
CA GLY A 22 -3.49 19.43 -5.05
C GLY A 22 -3.83 18.95 -3.64
N PHE A 23 -2.94 19.21 -2.68
CA PHE A 23 -3.13 18.91 -1.27
C PHE A 23 -2.97 20.21 -0.47
N ASP A 24 -4.09 20.86 -0.21
CA ASP A 24 -4.18 22.09 0.57
C ASP A 24 -4.95 21.75 1.85
N LEU A 25 -4.21 21.74 2.97
CA LEU A 25 -4.75 21.40 4.29
C LEU A 25 -5.86 22.36 4.71
N GLU A 26 -5.76 23.65 4.40
CA GLU A 26 -6.80 24.63 4.77
C GLU A 26 -8.08 24.40 3.97
N ARG A 27 -7.95 24.01 2.69
CA ARG A 27 -9.09 23.62 1.84
C ARG A 27 -9.75 22.32 2.34
N ILE A 28 -8.98 21.38 2.85
CA ILE A 28 -9.50 20.12 3.39
C ILE A 28 -10.16 20.39 4.76
N GLU A 29 -9.52 21.15 5.64
CA GLU A 29 -10.03 21.54 6.96
C GLU A 29 -11.32 22.37 6.87
N SER A 30 -11.43 23.27 5.89
CA SER A 30 -12.69 24.00 5.64
C SER A 30 -13.81 23.09 5.14
N ALA A 31 -13.50 22.11 4.29
CA ALA A 31 -14.51 21.18 3.77
C ALA A 31 -15.01 20.18 4.83
N VAL A 32 -14.18 19.80 5.80
CA VAL A 32 -14.59 18.89 6.90
C VAL A 32 -15.36 19.63 8.02
N ASN A 33 -15.07 20.91 8.26
CA ASN A 33 -15.78 21.70 9.29
C ASN A 33 -17.22 22.10 8.92
N ASP A 34 -17.61 22.02 7.65
CA ASP A 34 -18.97 22.31 7.20
C ASP A 34 -19.94 21.11 7.30
N GLU A 35 -19.42 19.88 7.40
CA GLU A 35 -20.26 18.66 7.51
C GLU A 35 -20.69 18.35 8.97
N ASP A 36 -20.08 18.97 9.99
CA ASP A 36 -20.43 18.80 11.41
C ASP A 36 -21.36 19.90 11.96
N ARG A 37 -22.37 20.29 11.19
CA ARG A 37 -23.50 21.10 11.69
C ARG A 37 -24.81 20.32 11.69
N LYS A 38 -24.91 19.34 12.60
CA LYS A 38 -26.20 18.98 13.22
C LYS A 38 -26.04 18.76 14.72
N GLU A 39 -26.97 19.35 15.45
CA GLU A 39 -27.07 19.57 16.89
C GLU A 39 -27.04 18.26 17.70
N ASP A 40 -26.29 18.23 18.80
CA ASP A 40 -26.82 18.07 20.17
C ASP A 40 -25.68 17.71 21.15
N HIS A 41 -25.65 18.41 22.28
CA HIS A 41 -25.36 17.91 23.65
C HIS A 41 -24.73 18.99 24.55
N ALA A 42 -25.64 19.68 25.23
CA ALA A 42 -25.58 20.10 26.63
C ALA A 42 -24.24 20.58 27.19
N SER A 43 -24.22 21.89 27.48
CA SER A 43 -23.31 22.53 28.42
C SER A 43 -23.14 21.73 29.72
N HIS A 44 -21.95 21.17 29.92
CA HIS A 44 -21.52 20.73 31.25
C HIS A 44 -20.53 21.75 31.81
N ASP A 45 -21.04 22.56 32.72
CA ASP A 45 -20.30 23.46 33.60
C ASP A 45 -19.52 22.60 34.62
N HIS A 46 -18.19 22.69 34.58
CA HIS A 46 -17.33 22.19 35.64
C HIS A 46 -16.51 23.35 36.20
N ASN A 47 -17.13 24.01 37.17
CA ASN A 47 -16.48 24.77 38.22
C ASN A 47 -15.56 23.84 39.04
N ASP A 48 -14.28 23.80 38.71
CA ASP A 48 -13.26 23.31 39.63
C ASP A 48 -12.18 24.37 39.84
N ASN A 49 -12.47 25.19 40.85
CA ASN A 49 -11.56 26.07 41.54
C ASN A 49 -10.45 25.26 42.22
N HIS A 50 -9.25 25.23 41.64
CA HIS A 50 -8.05 24.88 42.38
C HIS A 50 -6.93 25.89 42.13
N SER A 51 -6.91 26.90 43.02
CA SER A 51 -5.79 27.79 43.24
C SER A 51 -4.69 27.07 44.01
N HIS A 52 -3.48 27.03 43.45
CA HIS A 52 -2.26 26.96 44.24
C HIS A 52 -1.22 27.95 43.69
N ASN A 53 -1.23 29.14 44.30
CA ASN A 53 -0.11 30.07 44.27
C ASN A 53 1.10 29.43 44.95
N HIS A 54 2.24 29.40 44.26
CA HIS A 54 3.54 29.52 44.91
C HIS A 54 4.34 30.61 44.22
N ALA A 55 4.42 31.76 44.88
CA ALA A 55 5.29 32.86 44.51
C ALA A 55 6.71 32.55 44.97
N HIS A 56 7.70 32.75 44.10
CA HIS A 56 9.02 33.18 44.51
C HIS A 56 9.55 34.20 43.51
N ASP A 57 9.74 35.40 44.06
CA ASP A 57 10.33 36.59 43.46
C ASP A 57 11.84 36.49 43.63
N HIS A 58 12.65 36.60 42.56
CA HIS A 58 14.05 37.00 42.66
C HIS A 58 14.59 37.60 41.35
N ASP A 59 15.19 38.77 41.54
CA ASP A 59 15.76 39.71 40.59
C ASP A 59 17.18 39.31 40.11
N HIS A 60 17.56 39.86 38.95
CA HIS A 60 18.93 40.16 38.47
C HIS A 60 19.88 39.11 37.80
N HIS A 61 20.18 39.43 36.52
CA HIS A 61 21.51 39.60 35.86
C HIS A 61 22.51 38.44 35.56
N HIS A 62 22.89 38.40 34.26
CA HIS A 62 24.20 38.18 33.61
C HIS A 62 24.88 36.78 33.46
N HIS A 63 25.23 36.51 32.19
CA HIS A 63 26.46 35.92 31.60
C HIS A 63 26.96 34.48 31.89
N HIS A 64 27.22 33.80 30.76
CA HIS A 64 28.17 32.71 30.45
C HIS A 64 28.23 31.44 31.32
N GLY A 65 28.03 30.30 30.66
CA GLY A 65 28.58 29.02 31.07
C GLY A 65 28.13 27.93 30.11
N GLU A 66 29.07 27.34 29.36
CA GLU A 66 28.85 26.11 28.62
C GLU A 66 28.36 25.03 29.60
N HIS A 67 27.14 24.56 29.39
CA HIS A 67 26.61 23.39 30.07
C HIS A 67 26.08 22.41 29.04
N ASP A 68 26.80 21.30 28.97
CA ASP A 68 26.56 20.12 28.15
C ASP A 68 25.23 19.46 28.60
N HIS A 69 24.13 19.85 27.96
CA HIS A 69 22.83 19.23 28.20
C HIS A 69 22.72 17.99 27.31
N LYS A 70 22.98 16.84 27.91
CA LYS A 70 22.48 15.55 27.40
C LYS A 70 20.98 15.68 27.18
N HIS A 71 20.58 15.79 25.92
CA HIS A 71 19.21 15.55 25.53
C HIS A 71 18.96 14.05 25.72
N ASP A 72 18.24 13.70 26.79
CA ASP A 72 17.52 12.44 26.84
C ASP A 72 16.58 12.43 25.63
N HIS A 73 16.99 11.71 24.59
CA HIS A 73 16.10 11.31 23.52
C HIS A 73 15.05 10.43 24.19
N HIS A 74 13.88 11.00 24.44
CA HIS A 74 12.68 10.20 24.45
C HIS A 74 12.59 9.57 23.05
N ASP A 75 13.16 8.37 22.93
CA ASP A 75 12.87 7.41 21.89
C ASP A 75 11.36 7.18 21.97
N GLY A 76 10.63 8.06 21.28
CA GLY A 76 9.27 7.84 20.84
C GLY A 76 9.32 6.65 19.90
N HIS A 77 9.43 5.46 20.49
CA HIS A 77 9.05 4.21 19.88
C HIS A 77 7.55 4.32 19.57
N HIS A 78 7.23 5.03 18.50
CA HIS A 78 6.06 4.76 17.72
C HIS A 78 6.24 3.34 17.21
N SER A 79 5.88 2.37 18.05
CA SER A 79 5.54 1.05 17.56
C SER A 79 4.38 1.31 16.61
N HIS A 80 4.68 1.37 15.32
CA HIS A 80 3.69 1.19 14.29
C HIS A 80 3.12 -0.20 14.55
N ASP A 81 2.05 -0.23 15.36
CA ASP A 81 1.19 -1.38 15.47
C ASP A 81 0.59 -1.55 14.08
N HIS A 82 1.27 -2.36 13.27
CA HIS A 82 0.74 -2.81 12.00
C HIS A 82 -0.39 -3.76 12.36
N THR A 83 -1.57 -3.19 12.61
CA THR A 83 -2.81 -3.94 12.68
C THR A 83 -3.00 -4.56 11.29
N HIS A 84 -2.47 -5.76 11.08
CA HIS A 84 -2.80 -6.56 9.93
C HIS A 84 -4.30 -6.84 10.03
N ASP A 85 -5.07 -6.40 9.04
CA ASP A 85 -6.45 -6.87 8.90
C ASP A 85 -6.38 -8.41 8.82
N PRO A 86 -6.82 -9.14 9.85
CA PRO A 86 -6.64 -10.58 9.93
C PRO A 86 -7.42 -11.34 8.83
N GLY A 87 -8.29 -10.64 8.08
CA GLY A 87 -9.04 -11.20 6.97
C GLY A 87 -8.26 -11.29 5.65
N VAL A 88 -7.14 -10.57 5.50
CA VAL A 88 -6.39 -10.53 4.23
C VAL A 88 -5.23 -11.51 4.25
N SER A 89 -5.20 -12.38 3.26
CA SER A 89 -4.18 -13.42 3.08
C SER A 89 -3.62 -13.40 1.65
N SER A 90 -2.62 -14.26 1.41
CA SER A 90 -2.08 -14.45 0.07
C SER A 90 -1.91 -15.91 -0.28
N VAL A 91 -2.16 -16.26 -1.53
CA VAL A 91 -1.94 -17.60 -2.08
C VAL A 91 -0.91 -17.50 -3.19
N SER A 92 0.18 -18.24 -3.06
CA SER A 92 1.22 -18.36 -4.08
C SER A 92 1.16 -19.73 -4.76
N ILE A 93 1.27 -19.71 -6.08
CA ILE A 93 1.36 -20.90 -6.92
C ILE A 93 2.71 -20.86 -7.64
N VAL A 94 3.47 -21.94 -7.51
CA VAL A 94 4.72 -22.14 -8.24
C VAL A 94 4.66 -23.51 -8.89
N CYS A 95 4.86 -23.56 -10.20
CA CYS A 95 4.95 -24.83 -10.92
C CYS A 95 5.81 -24.72 -12.18
N GLU A 96 6.46 -25.81 -12.52
CA GLU A 96 7.19 -25.96 -13.77
C GLU A 96 6.24 -26.32 -14.91
N GLY A 97 6.66 -26.07 -16.15
CA GLY A 97 5.91 -26.43 -17.35
C GLY A 97 5.57 -25.24 -18.25
N SER A 98 5.13 -25.55 -19.46
CA SER A 98 4.63 -24.54 -20.40
C SER A 98 3.14 -24.34 -20.19
N LEU A 99 2.72 -23.08 -20.21
CA LEU A 99 1.35 -22.64 -20.01
C LEU A 99 0.72 -22.28 -21.35
N ASP A 100 -0.55 -22.64 -21.51
CA ASP A 100 -1.41 -22.13 -22.57
C ASP A 100 -1.99 -20.76 -22.15
N LEU A 101 -1.58 -19.69 -22.86
CA LEU A 101 -1.96 -18.32 -22.50
C LEU A 101 -3.46 -18.05 -22.69
N GLU A 102 -4.10 -18.66 -23.69
CA GLU A 102 -5.54 -18.47 -23.90
C GLU A 102 -6.34 -19.14 -22.78
N LYS A 103 -5.98 -20.37 -22.40
CA LYS A 103 -6.62 -21.04 -21.26
C LYS A 103 -6.42 -20.28 -19.96
N ALA A 104 -5.22 -19.76 -19.73
CA ALA A 104 -4.91 -18.98 -18.54
C ALA A 104 -5.72 -17.68 -18.48
N ASN A 105 -5.81 -16.94 -19.60
CA ASN A 105 -6.62 -15.73 -19.69
C ASN A 105 -8.10 -16.01 -19.46
N PHE A 106 -8.64 -17.07 -20.06
CA PHE A 106 -10.04 -17.46 -19.86
C PHE A 106 -10.31 -17.80 -18.39
N TRP A 107 -9.46 -18.64 -17.78
CA TRP A 107 -9.60 -19.03 -16.38
C TRP A 107 -9.49 -17.82 -15.43
N LEU A 108 -8.51 -16.95 -15.63
CA LEU A 108 -8.34 -15.73 -14.83
C LEU A 108 -9.52 -14.78 -14.98
N GLY A 109 -10.08 -14.65 -16.19
CA GLY A 109 -11.29 -13.86 -16.44
C GLY A 109 -12.51 -14.39 -15.69
N THR A 110 -12.74 -15.71 -15.72
CA THR A 110 -13.81 -16.35 -14.94
C THR A 110 -13.60 -16.18 -13.44
N LEU A 111 -12.38 -16.42 -12.96
CA LEU A 111 -12.01 -16.27 -11.55
C LEU A 111 -12.29 -14.84 -11.05
N LEU A 112 -11.92 -13.83 -11.83
CA LEU A 112 -12.19 -12.42 -11.48
C LEU A 112 -13.67 -12.09 -11.52
N MET A 113 -14.44 -12.66 -12.44
CA MET A 113 -15.89 -12.45 -12.49
C MET A 113 -16.61 -13.04 -11.27
N GLU A 114 -16.13 -14.17 -10.74
CA GLU A 114 -16.74 -14.86 -9.60
C GLU A 114 -16.24 -14.35 -8.25
N HIS A 115 -14.99 -13.88 -8.17
CA HIS A 115 -14.29 -13.55 -6.92
C HIS A 115 -13.67 -12.14 -6.89
N SER A 116 -14.17 -11.18 -7.69
CA SER A 116 -13.63 -9.81 -7.74
C SER A 116 -13.63 -9.08 -6.39
N GLU A 117 -14.62 -9.33 -5.54
CA GLU A 117 -14.72 -8.73 -4.20
C GLU A 117 -13.74 -9.32 -3.18
N ASP A 118 -13.23 -10.52 -3.46
CA ASP A 118 -12.31 -11.25 -2.59
C ASP A 118 -10.86 -11.08 -3.05
N ILE A 119 -10.61 -10.96 -4.35
CA ILE A 119 -9.27 -10.82 -4.93
C ILE A 119 -8.94 -9.34 -5.18
N TYR A 120 -8.07 -8.79 -4.34
CA TYR A 120 -7.66 -7.38 -4.42
C TYR A 120 -6.55 -7.16 -5.44
N ARG A 121 -5.58 -8.09 -5.48
CA ARG A 121 -4.43 -7.99 -6.36
C ARG A 121 -3.93 -9.36 -6.76
N MET A 122 -3.47 -9.45 -8.00
CA MET A 122 -2.71 -10.59 -8.48
C MET A 122 -1.50 -10.13 -9.27
N LYS A 123 -0.45 -10.95 -9.23
CA LYS A 123 0.72 -10.79 -10.09
C LYS A 123 1.19 -12.15 -10.53
N GLY A 124 1.71 -12.24 -11.74
CA GLY A 124 2.33 -13.48 -12.18
C GLY A 124 3.45 -13.30 -13.18
N LEU A 125 4.28 -14.33 -13.22
CA LEU A 125 5.32 -14.59 -14.20
C LEU A 125 5.04 -15.98 -14.78
N LEU A 126 4.83 -16.05 -16.08
CA LEU A 126 4.37 -17.23 -16.79
C LEU A 126 5.41 -17.68 -17.82
N SER A 127 5.56 -18.99 -17.93
CA SER A 127 6.29 -19.65 -19.00
C SER A 127 5.30 -20.07 -20.09
N VAL A 128 5.03 -19.18 -21.03
CA VAL A 128 4.04 -19.40 -22.10
C VAL A 128 4.62 -20.26 -23.23
N GLN A 129 3.83 -21.20 -23.73
CA GLN A 129 4.22 -22.01 -24.89
C GLN A 129 4.45 -21.14 -26.12
N GLY A 130 5.55 -21.40 -26.85
CA GLY A 130 5.89 -20.65 -28.06
C GLY A 130 6.54 -19.29 -27.81
N MET A 131 6.65 -18.85 -26.55
CA MET A 131 7.36 -17.62 -26.18
C MET A 131 8.74 -17.93 -25.62
N ASN A 132 9.73 -17.13 -26.04
CA ASN A 132 11.10 -17.17 -25.50
C ASN A 132 11.32 -16.14 -24.39
N GLU A 133 10.39 -15.20 -24.24
CA GLU A 133 10.32 -14.26 -23.14
C GLU A 133 9.50 -14.83 -21.99
N ARG A 134 9.78 -14.31 -20.80
CA ARG A 134 8.87 -14.41 -19.67
C ARG A 134 7.65 -13.55 -19.97
N PHE A 135 6.47 -14.04 -19.64
CA PHE A 135 5.26 -13.24 -19.70
C PHE A 135 4.92 -12.79 -18.27
N VAL A 136 4.90 -11.50 -18.02
CA VAL A 136 4.52 -10.96 -16.71
C VAL A 136 3.14 -10.35 -16.80
N PHE A 137 2.36 -10.49 -15.74
CA PHE A 137 1.06 -9.84 -15.65
C PHE A 137 0.82 -9.30 -14.25
N GLN A 138 -0.07 -8.32 -14.19
CA GLN A 138 -0.61 -7.76 -12.96
C GLN A 138 -2.10 -7.57 -13.11
N GLY A 139 -2.83 -7.80 -12.02
CA GLY A 139 -4.25 -7.52 -11.93
C GLY A 139 -4.60 -6.82 -10.63
N VAL A 140 -5.53 -5.87 -10.70
CA VAL A 140 -6.10 -5.17 -9.55
C VAL A 140 -7.61 -5.14 -9.74
N HIS A 141 -8.32 -5.90 -8.91
CA HIS A 141 -9.75 -6.19 -9.11
C HIS A 141 -9.99 -6.66 -10.55
N ASP A 142 -10.84 -5.95 -11.30
CA ASP A 142 -11.28 -6.34 -12.64
C ASP A 142 -10.29 -5.97 -13.76
N ILE A 143 -9.23 -5.21 -13.44
CA ILE A 143 -8.24 -4.77 -14.42
C ILE A 143 -7.13 -5.81 -14.49
N PHE A 144 -6.90 -6.34 -15.70
CA PHE A 144 -5.82 -7.28 -16.00
C PHE A 144 -4.93 -6.74 -17.12
N GLU A 145 -3.62 -6.70 -16.89
CA GLU A 145 -2.62 -6.27 -17.87
C GLU A 145 -1.46 -7.27 -17.88
N GLY A 146 -1.03 -7.68 -19.08
CA GLY A 146 0.10 -8.58 -19.26
C GLY A 146 0.97 -8.17 -20.44
N SER A 147 2.28 -8.37 -20.29
CA SER A 147 3.27 -8.04 -21.32
C SER A 147 4.46 -9.01 -21.27
N PRO A 148 5.15 -9.20 -22.41
CA PRO A 148 6.48 -9.81 -22.40
C PRO A 148 7.45 -8.96 -21.55
N ASP A 149 8.25 -9.63 -20.72
CA ASP A 149 9.36 -9.05 -19.97
C ASP A 149 10.67 -9.34 -20.72
N ARG A 150 11.65 -10.00 -20.10
CA ARG A 150 12.91 -10.39 -20.74
C ARG A 150 12.89 -11.83 -21.24
N LEU A 151 13.79 -12.13 -22.17
CA LEU A 151 14.13 -13.49 -22.56
C LEU A 151 14.49 -14.36 -21.36
N TRP A 152 14.07 -15.62 -21.40
CA TRP A 152 14.58 -16.64 -20.49
C TRP A 152 16.10 -16.80 -20.66
N GLY A 153 16.83 -16.90 -19.55
CA GLY A 153 18.26 -17.23 -19.61
C GLY A 153 18.51 -18.65 -20.12
N PRO A 154 19.70 -18.95 -20.67
CA PRO A 154 20.02 -20.27 -21.24
C PRO A 154 19.96 -21.42 -20.22
N GLU A 155 20.27 -21.15 -18.96
CA GLU A 155 20.18 -22.12 -17.85
C GLU A 155 19.03 -21.80 -16.87
N GLU A 156 18.16 -20.87 -17.24
CA GLU A 156 17.09 -20.43 -16.36
C GLU A 156 15.90 -21.39 -16.43
N PRO A 157 15.46 -21.99 -15.31
CA PRO A 157 14.33 -22.91 -15.34
C PRO A 157 13.05 -22.16 -15.66
N ARG A 158 12.35 -22.64 -16.69
CA ARG A 158 11.03 -22.15 -17.07
C ARG A 158 10.00 -22.51 -16.01
N MET A 159 9.60 -21.51 -15.24
CA MET A 159 8.66 -21.65 -14.13
C MET A 159 7.53 -20.65 -14.24
N ASN A 160 6.36 -21.08 -13.77
CA ASN A 160 5.21 -20.24 -13.56
C ASN A 160 5.12 -19.87 -12.08
N LYS A 161 4.93 -18.59 -11.79
CA LYS A 161 4.75 -18.05 -10.44
C LYS A 161 3.58 -17.09 -10.45
N ILE A 162 2.58 -17.33 -9.62
CA ILE A 162 1.46 -16.41 -9.44
C ILE A 162 1.25 -16.19 -7.96
N VAL A 163 0.92 -14.96 -7.58
CA VAL A 163 0.44 -14.61 -6.25
C VAL A 163 -0.92 -13.93 -6.36
N PHE A 164 -1.85 -14.34 -5.50
CA PHE A 164 -3.14 -13.72 -5.26
C PHE A 164 -3.14 -13.14 -3.85
N ILE A 165 -3.69 -11.94 -3.67
CA ILE A 165 -3.81 -11.23 -2.39
C ILE A 165 -5.27 -10.83 -2.23
N GLY A 166 -5.86 -11.18 -1.10
CA GLY A 166 -7.30 -11.06 -0.92
C GLY A 166 -7.81 -11.74 0.36
N LYS A 167 -9.12 -11.75 0.53
CA LYS A 167 -9.80 -12.46 1.63
C LYS A 167 -10.41 -13.77 1.12
N ASN A 168 -10.67 -14.72 2.02
CA ASN A 168 -11.37 -15.98 1.70
C ASN A 168 -10.79 -16.79 0.51
N LEU A 169 -9.47 -16.71 0.27
CA LEU A 169 -8.84 -17.36 -0.87
C LEU A 169 -8.76 -18.89 -0.70
N ASP A 170 -9.37 -19.66 -1.61
CA ASP A 170 -9.19 -21.11 -1.66
C ASP A 170 -7.90 -21.47 -2.43
N ALA A 171 -6.86 -21.81 -1.66
CA ALA A 171 -5.57 -22.17 -2.24
C ALA A 171 -5.60 -23.46 -3.08
N GLN A 172 -6.51 -24.40 -2.81
CA GLN A 172 -6.60 -25.66 -3.56
C GLN A 172 -7.31 -25.45 -4.89
N GLU A 173 -8.41 -24.69 -4.88
CA GLU A 173 -9.13 -24.31 -6.09
C GLU A 173 -8.24 -23.50 -7.04
N LEU A 174 -7.57 -22.46 -6.53
CA LEU A 174 -6.65 -21.63 -7.32
C LEU A 174 -5.52 -22.47 -7.94
N LYS A 175 -4.93 -23.39 -7.16
CA LYS A 175 -3.88 -24.31 -7.66
C LYS A 175 -4.42 -25.27 -8.71
N LYS A 176 -5.63 -25.80 -8.52
CA LYS A 176 -6.25 -26.75 -9.45
C LYS A 176 -6.62 -26.06 -10.76
N GLY A 177 -7.23 -24.88 -10.69
CA GLY A 177 -7.56 -24.06 -11.85
C GLY A 177 -6.31 -23.71 -12.66
N PHE A 178 -5.26 -23.22 -11.99
CA PHE A 178 -4.02 -22.90 -12.68
C PHE A 178 -3.34 -24.12 -13.33
N LYS A 179 -3.32 -25.27 -12.64
CA LYS A 179 -2.75 -26.50 -13.19
C LYS A 179 -3.49 -27.00 -14.43
N ALA A 180 -4.78 -26.72 -14.57
CA ALA A 180 -5.55 -27.08 -15.75
C ALA A 180 -5.16 -26.26 -17.01
N CYS A 181 -4.47 -25.14 -16.82
CA CYS A 181 -3.93 -24.31 -17.91
C CYS A 181 -2.54 -24.76 -18.38
N LEU A 182 -1.88 -25.67 -17.65
CA LEU A 182 -0.61 -26.26 -18.06
C LEU A 182 -0.81 -27.25 -19.21
N LEU A 183 0.22 -27.42 -20.01
CA LEU A 183 0.28 -28.33 -21.16
C LEU A 183 0.97 -29.66 -20.81
#